data_AF-A0A3D6DWV5-F1
#
_entry.id   AF-A0A3D6DWV5-F1
#
_cell.length_a   1.000
_cell.length_b   1.000
_cell.length_c   1.000
_cell.angle_alpha   90.00
_cell.angle_beta   90.00
_cell.angle_gamma   90.00
#
_symmetry.space_group_name_H-M   'P 1'
#
loop_
_entity.id
_entity.type
_entity.pdbx_description
1 polymer ?
#
loop_
_entity_poly.entity_id
_entity_poly.type
_entity_poly.pdbx_seq_one_letter_code
_entity_poly.pdbx_strand_id
1 'polypeptide(L)'
;MEIIEQHQTIFLILAYTFGLYMTWGIGANDVANAMGTSVGSGALTVKQAIVVAGIMEFAGAYLAGGGVASTISKGIIDGKVFEPVPELLMLGMLAALLAAGIWLMVATMRGWPVSTTHSIIGAVVG
;
A
#
# COMPACT_ATOMS: atom_id res chain seq x y z
N MET A 1 12.91 -16.43 15.85
CA MET A 1 13.41 -15.22 16.57
C MET A 1 14.87 -14.88 16.26
N GLU A 2 15.82 -15.82 16.29
CA GLU A 2 17.25 -15.55 16.04
C GLU A 2 17.54 -14.86 14.69
N ILE A 3 16.87 -15.27 13.61
CA ILE A 3 16.99 -14.64 12.27
C ILE A 3 16.51 -13.19 12.26
N ILE A 4 15.41 -12.90 12.97
CA ILE A 4 14.84 -11.54 13.02
C ILE A 4 15.81 -10.62 13.75
N GLU A 5 16.34 -11.05 14.89
CA GLU A 5 17.28 -10.26 15.68
C GLU A 5 18.60 -10.05 14.92
N GLN A 6 19.10 -11.09 14.24
CA GLN A 6 20.35 -11.02 13.48
C GLN A 6 20.26 -10.13 12.23
N HIS A 7 19.10 -10.06 11.58
CA HIS A 7 18.89 -9.35 10.31
C HIS A 7 17.86 -8.22 10.38
N GLN A 8 17.56 -7.73 11.58
CA GLN A 8 16.51 -6.73 11.83
C GLN A 8 16.61 -5.52 10.91
N THR A 9 17.82 -4.97 10.75
CA THR A 9 18.06 -3.79 9.89
C THR A 9 17.71 -4.07 8.43
N ILE A 10 18.01 -5.27 7.92
CA ILE A 10 17.69 -5.65 6.54
C ILE A 10 16.18 -5.73 6.35
N PHE A 11 15.47 -6.38 7.27
CA PHE A 11 14.02 -6.49 7.21
C PHE A 11 13.32 -5.14 7.30
N LEU A 12 13.82 -4.22 8.14
CA LEU A 12 13.30 -2.85 8.20
C LEU A 12 13.51 -2.10 6.88
N ILE A 13 14.70 -2.18 6.29
CA ILE A 13 14.98 -1.57 4.99
C ILE A 13 14.03 -2.12 3.92
N LEU A 14 13.82 -3.44 3.89
CA LEU A 14 12.88 -4.06 2.95
C LEU A 14 11.44 -3.59 3.19
N ALA A 15 10.99 -3.55 4.45
CA ALA A 15 9.64 -3.10 4.80
C ALA A 15 9.39 -1.66 4.33
N TYR A 16 10.33 -0.74 4.60
CA TYR A 16 10.22 0.64 4.13
C TYR A 16 10.26 0.72 2.60
N THR A 17 11.16 -0.03 1.96
CA THR A 17 11.30 0.01 0.50
C THR A 17 10.04 -0.52 -0.19
N PHE A 18 9.51 -1.66 0.25
CA PHE A 18 8.31 -2.26 -0.33
C PHE A 18 7.05 -1.46 0.01
N GLY A 19 6.96 -0.94 1.24
CA GLY A 19 5.90 -0.03 1.63
C GLY A 19 5.87 1.24 0.78
N LEU A 20 7.01 1.91 0.61
CA LEU A 20 7.14 3.09 -0.25
C LEU A 20 6.78 2.76 -1.70
N TYR A 21 7.27 1.64 -2.23
CA TYR A 21 6.94 1.18 -3.58
C TYR A 21 5.45 0.94 -3.78
N MET A 22 4.78 0.28 -2.82
CA MET A 22 3.34 0.08 -2.86
C MET A 22 2.58 1.42 -2.76
N THR A 23 2.94 2.30 -1.82
CA THR A 23 2.27 3.61 -1.66
C THR A 23 2.42 4.51 -2.88
N TRP A 24 3.55 4.41 -3.59
CA TRP A 24 3.72 5.05 -4.89
C TRP A 24 2.69 4.54 -5.91
N GLY A 25 2.53 3.22 -6.00
CA GLY A 25 1.53 2.58 -6.85
C GLY A 25 0.10 3.00 -6.50
N ILE A 26 -0.23 3.11 -5.20
CA ILE A 26 -1.53 3.61 -4.73
C ILE A 26 -1.76 5.03 -5.26
N GLY A 27 -0.84 5.96 -4.99
CA GLY A 27 -1.01 7.35 -5.41
C GLY A 27 -1.14 7.50 -6.93
N ALA A 28 -0.35 6.74 -7.69
CA ALA A 28 -0.38 6.79 -9.15
C ALA A 28 -1.69 6.21 -9.74
N ASN A 29 -2.24 5.15 -9.14
CA ASN A 29 -3.51 4.56 -9.55
C ASN A 29 -4.73 5.40 -9.11
N ASP A 30 -4.70 5.92 -7.88
CA ASP A 30 -5.89 6.50 -7.23
C ASP A 30 -6.06 8.00 -7.51
N VAL A 31 -5.00 8.74 -7.89
CA VAL A 31 -5.12 10.16 -8.23
C VAL A 31 -6.09 10.40 -9.40
N ALA A 32 -6.12 9.48 -10.37
CA ALA A 32 -7.05 9.54 -11.50
C ALA A 32 -8.50 9.31 -11.03
N ASN A 33 -8.72 8.45 -10.02
CA ASN A 33 -10.03 8.19 -9.45
C ASN A 33 -10.56 9.41 -8.65
N ALA A 34 -9.69 10.08 -7.90
CA ALA A 34 -10.08 11.22 -7.06
C ALA A 34 -10.24 12.53 -7.85
N MET A 35 -9.34 12.80 -8.81
CA MET A 35 -9.27 14.10 -9.49
C MET A 35 -9.67 14.08 -10.97
N GLY A 36 -10.01 12.91 -11.53
CA GLY A 36 -10.36 12.76 -12.94
C GLY A 36 -11.55 13.62 -13.38
N THR A 37 -12.57 13.77 -12.53
CA THR A 37 -13.75 14.60 -12.80
C THR A 37 -13.42 16.11 -12.73
N SER A 38 -12.60 16.53 -11.77
CA SER A 38 -12.17 17.93 -11.62
C SER A 38 -11.30 18.38 -12.79
N VAL A 39 -10.42 17.49 -13.28
CA VAL A 39 -9.61 17.76 -14.48
C VAL A 39 -10.46 17.67 -15.75
N GLY A 40 -11.29 16.62 -15.87
CA GLY A 40 -12.13 16.38 -17.05
C GLY A 40 -13.20 17.44 -17.27
N SER A 41 -13.71 18.08 -16.21
CA SER A 41 -14.64 19.21 -16.30
C SER A 41 -13.96 20.56 -16.58
N GLY A 42 -12.62 20.62 -16.57
CA GLY A 42 -11.86 21.85 -16.72
C GLY A 42 -11.81 22.73 -15.46
N ALA A 43 -12.35 22.26 -14.32
CA ALA A 43 -12.30 22.99 -13.05
C ALA A 43 -10.87 23.15 -12.51
N LEU A 44 -10.01 22.15 -12.74
CA LEU A 44 -8.60 22.17 -12.37
C LEU A 44 -7.72 21.72 -13.54
N THR A 45 -6.52 22.31 -13.64
CA THR A 45 -5.46 21.74 -14.48
C THR A 45 -4.88 20.48 -13.83
N VAL A 46 -4.25 19.62 -14.63
CA VAL A 46 -3.55 18.41 -14.14
C VAL A 46 -2.55 18.74 -13.03
N LYS A 47 -1.78 19.84 -13.18
CA LYS A 47 -0.79 20.25 -12.17
C LYS A 47 -1.46 20.64 -10.85
N GLN A 48 -2.56 21.39 -10.89
CA GLN A 48 -3.30 21.76 -9.68
C GLN A 48 -3.91 20.53 -9.01
N ALA A 49 -4.51 19.63 -9.79
CA ALA A 49 -5.08 18.38 -9.29
C ALA A 49 -4.04 17.52 -8.55
N ILE A 50 -2.82 17.39 -9.07
CA ILE A 50 -1.73 16.65 -8.41
C ILE A 50 -1.34 17.28 -7.06
N VAL A 51 -1.23 18.61 -7.00
CA VAL A 51 -0.88 19.30 -5.74
C VAL A 51 -1.98 19.14 -4.70
N VAL A 52 -3.24 19.33 -5.09
CA VAL A 52 -4.40 19.15 -4.20
C VAL A 52 -4.48 17.71 -3.72
N ALA A 53 -4.35 16.73 -4.62
CA ALA A 53 -4.37 15.32 -4.28
C ALA A 53 -3.24 14.98 -3.31
N GLY A 54 -2.01 15.42 -3.57
CA GLY A 54 -0.87 15.14 -2.69
C GLY A 54 -1.09 15.63 -1.25
N ILE A 55 -1.66 16.83 -1.09
CA ILE A 55 -1.97 17.39 0.25
C ILE A 55 -3.11 16.60 0.90
N MET A 56 -4.20 16.37 0.18
CA MET A 56 -5.41 15.75 0.74
C MET A 56 -5.24 14.26 1.02
N GLU A 57 -4.55 13.52 0.15
CA GLU A 57 -4.21 12.10 0.35
C GLU A 57 -3.26 11.93 1.53
N PHE A 58 -2.23 12.78 1.66
CA PHE A 58 -1.34 12.74 2.82
C PHE A 58 -2.09 13.05 4.12
N ALA A 59 -2.93 14.10 4.12
CA ALA A 59 -3.75 14.45 5.27
C ALA A 59 -4.73 13.32 5.63
N GLY A 60 -5.38 12.70 4.65
CA GLY A 60 -6.28 11.56 4.83
C GLY A 60 -5.55 10.34 5.41
N ALA A 61 -4.37 10.01 4.86
CA ALA A 61 -3.54 8.91 5.36
C ALA A 61 -3.12 9.14 6.83
N TYR A 62 -2.71 10.36 7.19
CA TYR A 62 -2.29 10.69 8.54
C TYR A 62 -3.45 10.77 9.54
N LEU A 63 -4.57 11.40 9.16
CA LEU A 63 -5.70 11.67 10.06
C LEU A 63 -6.67 10.49 10.18
N ALA A 64 -6.85 9.71 9.12
CA ALA A 64 -7.89 8.67 9.02
C ALA A 64 -7.38 7.29 8.56
N GLY A 65 -6.11 7.15 8.17
CA GLY A 65 -5.57 5.90 7.62
C GLY A 65 -5.41 4.75 8.63
N GLY A 66 -5.42 5.05 9.94
CA GLY A 66 -5.15 4.05 10.98
C GLY A 66 -6.12 2.87 11.01
N GLY A 67 -7.39 3.10 10.67
CA GLY A 67 -8.41 2.02 10.64
C GLY A 67 -8.10 0.95 9.59
N VAL A 68 -7.80 1.36 8.35
CA VAL A 68 -7.45 0.44 7.26
C VAL A 68 -6.15 -0.28 7.55
N ALA A 69 -5.14 0.42 8.07
CA ALA A 69 -3.86 -0.17 8.47
C ALA A 69 -4.04 -1.25 9.56
N SER A 70 -4.93 -1.01 10.53
CA SER A 70 -5.26 -2.00 11.56
C SER A 70 -5.96 -3.23 10.97
N THR A 71 -6.90 -3.04 10.05
CA THR A 71 -7.58 -4.15 9.38
C THR A 71 -6.62 -4.99 8.56
N ILE A 72 -5.72 -4.38 7.79
CA ILE A 72 -4.75 -5.13 6.98
C ILE A 72 -3.76 -5.90 7.87
N SER A 73 -3.27 -5.27 8.95
CA SER A 73 -2.26 -5.89 9.82
C SER A 73 -2.81 -6.97 10.76
N LYS A 74 -4.09 -6.90 11.15
CA LYS A 74 -4.66 -7.79 12.20
C LYS A 74 -6.03 -8.38 11.88
N GLY A 75 -6.74 -7.81 10.93
CA GLY A 75 -8.13 -8.17 10.62
C GLY A 75 -8.29 -9.22 9.52
N ILE A 76 -7.23 -9.49 8.74
CA ILE A 76 -7.26 -10.46 7.63
C ILE A 76 -6.78 -11.83 8.09
N ILE A 77 -5.66 -11.87 8.81
CA ILE A 77 -5.02 -13.10 9.30
C ILE A 77 -4.87 -13.07 10.82
N ASP A 78 -5.11 -14.20 11.47
CA ASP A 78 -4.90 -14.33 12.92
C ASP A 78 -3.40 -14.52 13.22
N GLY A 79 -2.77 -13.45 13.72
CA GLY A 79 -1.35 -13.45 14.07
C GLY A 79 -0.97 -14.49 15.13
N LYS A 80 -1.91 -14.97 15.95
CA LYS A 80 -1.63 -15.97 16.99
C LYS A 80 -1.16 -17.30 16.42
N VAL A 81 -1.61 -17.65 15.21
CA VAL A 81 -1.19 -18.87 14.51
C VAL A 81 0.31 -18.86 14.21
N PHE A 82 0.92 -17.68 14.14
CA PHE A 82 2.33 -17.49 13.82
C PHE A 82 3.20 -17.21 15.04
N GLU A 83 2.66 -17.20 16.27
CA GLU A 83 3.46 -17.05 17.50
C GLU A 83 4.63 -18.05 17.60
N PRO A 84 4.49 -19.32 17.19
CA PRO A 84 5.61 -20.26 17.20
C PRO A 84 6.69 -19.96 16.13
N VAL A 85 6.32 -19.23 15.06
CA VAL A 85 7.16 -18.99 13.89
C VAL A 85 6.97 -17.54 13.36
N PRO A 86 7.33 -16.50 14.15
CA PRO A 86 7.00 -15.11 13.84
C PRO A 86 7.67 -14.60 12.55
N GLU A 87 8.80 -15.17 12.18
CA GLU A 87 9.48 -14.88 10.91
C GLU A 87 8.61 -15.18 9.68
N LEU A 88 7.73 -16.19 9.75
CA LEU A 88 6.86 -16.54 8.63
C LEU A 88 5.83 -15.44 8.36
N LEU A 89 5.23 -14.88 9.42
CA LEU A 89 4.29 -13.77 9.30
C LEU A 89 4.97 -12.52 8.73
N MET A 90 6.16 -12.19 9.23
CA MET A 90 6.94 -11.05 8.75
C MET A 90 7.27 -11.20 7.25
N LEU A 91 7.79 -12.36 6.84
CA LEU A 91 8.13 -12.63 5.44
C LEU A 91 6.88 -12.61 4.54
N GLY A 92 5.76 -13.16 5.02
CA GLY A 92 4.47 -13.10 4.33
C GLY A 92 4.00 -11.67 4.10
N MET A 93 4.05 -10.81 5.12
CA MET A 93 3.65 -9.40 4.98
C MET A 93 4.60 -8.61 4.06
N LEU A 94 5.90 -8.89 4.07
CA LEU A 94 6.85 -8.31 3.11
C LEU A 94 6.54 -8.75 1.67
N ALA A 95 6.25 -10.04 1.47
CA ALA A 95 5.85 -10.57 0.17
C ALA A 95 4.54 -9.93 -0.31
N ALA A 96 3.56 -9.76 0.57
CA ALA A 96 2.28 -9.14 0.26
C ALA A 96 2.45 -7.68 -0.21
N LEU A 97 3.26 -6.89 0.49
CA LEU A 97 3.59 -5.51 0.08
C LEU A 97 4.21 -5.47 -1.31
N LEU A 98 5.20 -6.33 -1.57
CA LEU A 98 5.88 -6.36 -2.85
C LEU A 98 4.95 -6.83 -3.97
N ALA A 99 4.20 -7.91 -3.77
CA ALA A 99 3.27 -8.47 -4.75
C ALA A 99 2.16 -7.47 -5.12
N ALA A 100 1.53 -6.85 -4.11
CA ALA A 100 0.53 -5.81 -4.34
C ALA A 100 1.14 -4.58 -5.04
N GLY A 101 2.33 -4.13 -4.63
CA GLY A 101 3.02 -3.02 -5.26
C GLY A 101 3.36 -3.28 -6.74
N ILE A 102 3.87 -4.47 -7.06
CA ILE A 102 4.17 -4.88 -8.45
C ILE A 102 2.88 -4.86 -9.29
N TRP A 103 1.80 -5.46 -8.77
CA TRP A 103 0.52 -5.48 -9.48
C TRP A 103 -0.04 -4.08 -9.73
N LEU A 104 0.01 -3.20 -8.72
CA LEU A 104 -0.43 -1.81 -8.86
C LEU A 104 0.40 -1.06 -9.90
N MET A 105 1.71 -1.26 -9.94
CA MET A 105 2.56 -0.63 -10.95
C MET A 105 2.19 -1.12 -12.36
N VAL A 106 2.00 -2.43 -12.53
CA VAL A 106 1.58 -3.01 -13.83
C VAL A 106 0.23 -2.44 -14.28
N ALA A 107 -0.75 -2.39 -13.38
CA ALA A 107 -2.08 -1.84 -13.68
C ALA A 107 -2.00 -0.35 -14.04
N THR A 108 -1.26 0.43 -13.25
CA THR A 108 -1.04 1.86 -13.47
C THR A 108 -0.38 2.13 -14.81
N MET A 109 0.69 1.40 -15.16
CA MET A 109 1.38 1.55 -16.45
C MET A 109 0.47 1.23 -17.65
N ARG A 110 -0.54 0.37 -17.45
CA ARG A 110 -1.54 0.05 -18.47
C ARG A 110 -2.79 0.94 -18.41
N GLY A 111 -2.85 1.89 -17.47
CA GLY A 111 -4.01 2.76 -17.27
C GLY A 111 -5.26 2.04 -16.78
N TRP A 112 -5.10 0.88 -16.13
CA TRP A 112 -6.22 0.11 -15.58
C TRP A 112 -6.56 0.61 -14.18
N PRO A 113 -7.76 1.19 -13.94
CA PRO A 113 -8.17 1.57 -12.60
C PRO A 113 -8.49 0.29 -11.82
N VAL A 114 -7.60 -0.09 -10.90
CA VAL A 114 -7.77 -1.28 -10.05
C VAL A 114 -7.95 -0.91 -8.59
N SER A 115 -8.50 -1.83 -7.79
CA SER A 115 -8.65 -1.61 -6.35
C SER A 115 -7.36 -1.96 -5.60
N THR A 116 -6.78 -0.95 -4.94
CA THR A 116 -5.60 -1.07 -4.08
C THR A 116 -5.87 -1.95 -2.86
N THR A 117 -7.04 -1.80 -2.23
CA THR A 117 -7.50 -2.63 -1.11
C THR A 117 -7.63 -4.10 -1.47
N HIS A 118 -8.28 -4.45 -2.59
CA HIS A 118 -8.36 -5.85 -3.02
C HIS A 118 -6.98 -6.43 -3.36
N SER A 119 -6.09 -5.61 -3.92
CA SER A 119 -4.73 -6.05 -4.27
C SER A 119 -3.93 -6.48 -3.04
N ILE A 120 -3.96 -5.69 -1.96
CA ILE A 120 -3.23 -6.03 -0.73
C ILE A 120 -3.92 -7.15 0.06
N ILE A 121 -5.25 -7.16 0.15
CA ILE A 121 -5.97 -8.25 0.81
C ILE A 121 -5.69 -9.58 0.08
N GLY A 122 -5.78 -9.59 -1.25
CA GLY A 122 -5.48 -10.79 -2.04
C GLY A 122 -4.04 -11.27 -1.86
N ALA A 123 -3.08 -10.33 -1.77
CA ALA A 123 -1.68 -10.66 -1.53
C ALA A 123 -1.37 -11.13 -0.10
N VAL A 124 -2.18 -10.75 0.90
CA VAL A 124 -2.08 -11.28 2.28
C VAL A 124 -2.71 -12.66 2.41
N VAL A 125 -3.77 -12.94 1.63
CA VAL A 125 -4.45 -14.25 1.63
C VAL A 125 -3.66 -15.31 0.85
N GLY A 126 -2.97 -14.92 -0.22
CA GLY A 126 -2.12 -15.81 -1.04
C GLY A 126 -0.78 -16.10 -0.39
#